data_AF-A0A536CVL6-F1
#
_entry.id   AF-A0A536CVL6-F1
#
_cell.length_a   1.000
_cell.length_b   1.000
_cell.length_c   1.000
_cell.angle_alpha   90.00
_cell.angle_beta   90.00
_cell.angle_gamma   90.00
#
_symmetry.space_group_name_H-M   'P 1'
#
loop_
_entity.id
_entity.type
_entity.pdbx_description
1 polymer ?
#
loop_
_entity_poly.entity_id
_entity_poly.type
_entity_poly.pdbx_seq_one_letter_code
_entity_poly.pdbx_strand_id
1 'polypeptide(L)'
;MSGMSGMSGVRFDVVGVDPSSGLRAGVLHTPHGSVPTPAFMPVGTLGSVKALTPADVSNTGARIVLANSYHLALRPGAATVERLGGLHAFMGWDGPLLTDSGGFQVFSMDRLRHVSDAGVTFASHLDGEQMFLSPECVIEVQERLGADLIMPLDECLAPDATRAEAEAALERTQSWWRRSLSARQRPDQALFALLQGGLFADLRKEAARAAAREPTPGFAIGGLSVGEPKPVTAAMLQSIVAELPAEKPRYLMGVGHPKDVVAYARLGVDLFDCVLPTRLGRNGSVWCDFDGSLLDLSRRAALRQMGPIMSDCGCA
;
A
#
# COMPACT_ATOMS: atom_id res chain seq x y z
N MET A 1 -25.82 -25.63 14.72
CA MET A 1 -26.44 -24.32 14.51
C MET A 1 -25.34 -23.34 14.14
N SER A 2 -25.39 -22.88 12.89
CA SER A 2 -24.79 -21.66 12.30
C SER A 2 -23.43 -21.18 12.80
N GLY A 3 -22.41 -21.39 11.96
CA GLY A 3 -21.08 -20.82 12.10
C GLY A 3 -21.08 -19.29 12.07
N MET A 4 -20.36 -18.71 13.03
CA MET A 4 -19.83 -17.37 12.94
C MET A 4 -18.38 -17.51 12.48
N SER A 5 -18.17 -17.56 11.16
CA SER A 5 -16.84 -17.30 10.59
C SER A 5 -16.44 -15.89 11.03
N GLY A 6 -15.32 -15.77 11.76
CA GLY A 6 -14.85 -14.52 12.35
C GLY A 6 -14.82 -13.39 11.32
N MET A 7 -15.79 -12.48 11.43
CA MET A 7 -15.86 -11.30 10.59
C MET A 7 -14.67 -10.41 10.95
N SER A 8 -13.82 -10.10 9.98
CA SER A 8 -12.81 -9.05 10.13
C SER A 8 -13.48 -7.78 10.60
N GLY A 9 -12.81 -6.98 11.44
CA GLY A 9 -13.29 -5.65 11.86
C GLY A 9 -13.40 -4.62 10.72
N VAL A 10 -13.27 -5.07 9.47
CA VAL A 10 -13.25 -4.25 8.25
C VAL A 10 -14.42 -4.60 7.34
N ARG A 11 -15.09 -3.56 6.85
CA ARG A 11 -16.23 -3.64 5.92
C ARG A 11 -16.10 -2.54 4.87
N PHE A 12 -16.51 -2.82 3.64
CA PHE A 12 -16.52 -1.84 2.56
C PHE A 12 -17.93 -1.66 2.00
N ASP A 13 -18.42 -0.42 2.03
CA ASP A 13 -19.70 -0.05 1.44
C ASP A 13 -19.46 0.73 0.16
N VAL A 14 -20.02 0.27 -0.97
CA VAL A 14 -20.05 1.05 -2.21
C VAL A 14 -21.21 2.04 -2.13
N VAL A 15 -20.90 3.33 -2.14
CA VAL A 15 -21.89 4.43 -2.04
C VAL A 15 -22.45 4.77 -3.42
N GLY A 16 -21.60 4.73 -4.45
CA GLY A 16 -22.02 5.04 -5.81
C GLY A 16 -20.99 4.60 -6.82
N VAL A 17 -21.45 4.40 -8.06
CA VAL A 17 -20.61 4.08 -9.21
C VAL A 17 -20.98 5.07 -10.31
N ASP A 18 -19.99 5.79 -10.84
CA ASP A 18 -20.20 6.63 -12.00
C ASP A 18 -20.43 5.73 -13.24
N PRO A 19 -21.61 5.81 -13.89
CA PRO A 19 -21.92 4.95 -15.03
C PRO A 19 -21.03 5.21 -16.25
N SER A 20 -20.39 6.38 -16.34
CA SER A 20 -19.56 6.74 -17.50
C SER A 20 -18.13 6.21 -17.40
N SER A 21 -17.53 6.26 -16.21
CA SER A 21 -16.13 5.85 -15.99
C SER A 21 -15.99 4.54 -15.23
N GLY A 22 -17.00 4.08 -14.51
CA GLY A 22 -16.90 2.95 -13.57
C GLY A 22 -16.19 3.29 -12.27
N LEU A 23 -15.83 4.57 -12.04
CA LEU A 23 -15.27 5.05 -10.78
C LEU A 23 -16.24 4.77 -9.62
N ARG A 24 -15.71 4.23 -8.53
CA ARG A 24 -16.49 3.87 -7.34
C ARG A 24 -16.20 4.85 -6.23
N ALA A 25 -17.26 5.41 -5.66
CA ALA A 25 -17.21 6.08 -4.37
C ALA A 25 -17.63 5.07 -3.30
N GLY A 26 -16.85 4.94 -2.25
CA GLY A 26 -17.10 3.98 -1.19
C GLY A 26 -16.69 4.48 0.18
N VAL A 27 -16.93 3.64 1.20
CA VAL A 27 -16.46 3.87 2.56
C VAL A 27 -15.88 2.56 3.09
N LEU A 28 -14.59 2.60 3.42
CA LEU A 28 -13.90 1.53 4.14
C LEU A 28 -14.01 1.79 5.63
N HIS A 29 -14.71 0.93 6.35
CA HIS A 29 -14.80 0.94 7.79
C HIS A 29 -13.70 0.08 8.39
N THR A 30 -12.98 0.61 9.37
CA THR A 30 -11.97 -0.11 10.17
C THR A 30 -12.23 0.11 11.67
N PRO A 31 -11.57 -0.65 12.55
CA PRO A 31 -11.66 -0.42 13.99
C PRO A 31 -11.36 1.02 14.44
N HIS A 32 -10.43 1.71 13.78
CA HIS A 32 -10.00 3.07 14.15
C HIS A 32 -10.67 4.20 13.33
N GLY A 33 -11.64 3.88 12.47
CA GLY A 33 -12.41 4.92 11.77
C GLY A 33 -12.89 4.50 10.40
N SER A 34 -13.50 5.45 9.69
CA SER A 34 -13.99 5.24 8.33
C SER A 34 -13.22 6.09 7.33
N VAL A 35 -12.92 5.51 6.17
CA VAL A 35 -12.13 6.10 5.09
C VAL A 35 -13.02 6.20 3.85
N PRO A 36 -13.42 7.41 3.43
CA PRO A 36 -14.04 7.61 2.12
C PRO A 36 -13.06 7.22 1.01
N THR A 37 -13.52 6.47 0.00
CA THR A 37 -12.72 6.08 -1.17
C THR A 37 -13.25 6.72 -2.45
N PRO A 38 -12.39 7.05 -3.43
CA PRO A 38 -10.95 6.76 -3.48
C PRO A 38 -10.11 7.54 -2.45
N ALA A 39 -9.13 6.88 -1.82
CA ALA A 39 -8.29 7.48 -0.78
C ALA A 39 -6.79 7.39 -1.11
N PHE A 40 -6.05 8.44 -0.75
CA PHE A 40 -4.59 8.45 -0.80
C PHE A 40 -4.03 8.37 0.62
N MET A 41 -3.09 7.45 0.85
CA MET A 41 -2.42 7.20 2.12
C MET A 41 -1.05 7.90 2.13
N PRO A 42 -0.86 8.94 2.98
CA PRO A 42 0.46 9.45 3.26
C PRO A 42 1.33 8.34 3.85
N VAL A 43 2.58 8.25 3.40
CA VAL A 43 3.49 7.19 3.82
C VAL A 43 4.33 7.64 5.02
N GLY A 44 4.14 6.94 6.12
CA GLY A 44 4.93 7.00 7.34
C GLY A 44 6.10 6.01 7.32
N THR A 45 7.29 6.49 7.62
CA THR A 45 8.49 5.65 7.75
C THR A 45 9.06 5.87 9.14
N LEU A 46 9.35 4.79 9.89
CA LEU A 46 9.77 4.86 11.29
C LEU A 46 8.75 5.58 12.19
N GLY A 47 7.45 5.31 11.99
CA GLY A 47 6.39 5.86 12.84
C GLY A 47 6.13 7.36 12.66
N SER A 48 6.48 7.93 11.50
CA SER A 48 6.14 9.33 11.21
C SER A 48 5.99 9.58 9.71
N VAL A 49 5.01 10.39 9.34
CA VAL A 49 4.98 11.02 8.00
C VAL A 49 6.02 12.13 8.02
N LYS A 50 7.05 12.00 7.19
CA LYS A 50 8.23 12.87 7.28
C LYS A 50 7.86 14.36 7.17
N ALA A 51 8.35 15.15 8.13
CA ALA A 51 8.17 16.59 8.25
C ALA A 51 6.76 17.07 8.63
N LEU A 52 5.84 16.17 8.99
CA LEU A 52 4.48 16.51 9.41
C LEU A 52 4.16 15.89 10.77
N THR A 53 3.47 16.64 11.62
CA THR A 53 2.84 16.09 12.82
C THR A 53 1.57 15.29 12.44
N PRO A 54 1.05 14.41 13.30
CA PRO A 54 -0.23 13.75 13.06
C PRO A 54 -1.39 14.73 12.83
N ALA A 55 -1.35 15.88 13.52
CA ALA A 55 -2.33 16.96 13.32
C ALA A 55 -2.23 17.56 11.92
N ASP A 56 -1.03 17.83 11.42
CA ASP A 56 -0.83 18.34 10.06
C ASP A 56 -1.37 17.33 9.02
N VAL A 57 -1.09 16.04 9.20
CA VAL A 57 -1.60 14.97 8.33
C VAL A 57 -3.14 14.96 8.33
N SER A 58 -3.76 14.99 9.51
CA SER A 58 -5.23 15.02 9.64
C SER A 58 -5.85 16.27 8.98
N ASN A 59 -5.21 17.44 9.16
CA ASN A 59 -5.64 18.71 8.58
C ASN A 59 -5.59 18.73 7.05
N THR A 60 -4.74 17.89 6.42
CA THR A 60 -4.77 17.71 4.95
C THR A 60 -6.02 16.99 4.44
N GLY A 61 -6.82 16.41 5.34
CA GLY A 61 -7.97 15.58 4.99
C GLY A 61 -7.66 14.09 4.91
N ALA A 62 -6.41 13.67 5.10
CA ALA A 62 -6.05 12.26 5.19
C ALA A 62 -6.86 11.56 6.31
N ARG A 63 -7.38 10.37 6.00
CA ARG A 63 -8.14 9.53 6.94
C ARG A 63 -7.48 8.18 7.18
N ILE A 64 -6.42 7.87 6.45
CA ILE A 64 -5.66 6.64 6.59
C ILE A 64 -4.20 6.93 6.27
N VAL A 65 -3.30 6.28 7.00
CA VAL A 65 -1.85 6.37 6.80
C VAL A 65 -1.30 4.99 6.47
N LEU A 66 -0.29 4.93 5.61
CA LEU A 66 0.51 3.72 5.43
C LEU A 66 1.76 3.82 6.31
N ALA A 67 2.06 2.80 7.11
CA ALA A 67 3.30 2.70 7.85
C ALA A 67 4.18 1.57 7.31
N ASN A 68 5.45 1.87 7.05
CA ASN A 68 6.40 0.86 6.58
C ASN A 68 6.79 -0.08 7.74
N SER A 69 6.34 -1.33 7.71
CA SER A 69 6.60 -2.31 8.76
C SER A 69 8.07 -2.71 8.81
N TYR A 70 8.72 -2.82 7.65
CA TYR A 70 10.14 -3.16 7.52
C TYR A 70 11.04 -2.29 8.39
N HIS A 71 10.89 -0.97 8.27
CA HIS A 71 11.72 -0.03 9.03
C HIS A 71 11.42 -0.10 10.53
N LEU A 72 10.16 -0.28 10.92
CA LEU A 72 9.76 -0.39 12.32
C LEU A 72 10.24 -1.70 12.96
N ALA A 73 10.26 -2.79 12.19
CA ALA A 73 10.77 -4.09 12.61
C ALA A 73 12.28 -4.04 12.92
N LEU A 74 13.03 -3.29 12.10
CA LEU A 74 14.45 -3.04 12.33
C LEU A 74 14.69 -2.13 13.53
N ARG A 75 13.99 -1.00 13.58
CA ARG A 75 14.19 0.02 14.60
C ARG A 75 12.90 0.85 14.75
N PRO A 76 12.31 0.92 15.95
CA PRO A 76 12.81 0.45 17.24
C PRO A 76 12.56 -1.04 17.54
N GLY A 77 12.00 -1.79 16.59
CA GLY A 77 11.57 -3.18 16.78
C GLY A 77 10.08 -3.27 17.15
N ALA A 78 9.37 -4.23 16.56
CA ALA A 78 7.93 -4.38 16.74
C ALA A 78 7.53 -4.62 18.21
N ALA A 79 8.33 -5.39 18.98
CA ALA A 79 8.10 -5.59 20.42
C ALA A 79 8.23 -4.29 21.24
N THR A 80 9.11 -3.38 20.83
CA THR A 80 9.24 -2.07 21.47
C THR A 80 8.00 -1.23 21.20
N VAL A 81 7.53 -1.20 19.95
CA VAL A 81 6.32 -0.46 19.56
C VAL A 81 5.08 -1.00 20.30
N GLU A 82 4.92 -2.32 20.35
CA GLU A 82 3.85 -3.00 21.08
C GLU A 82 3.83 -2.58 22.56
N ARG A 83 4.98 -2.64 23.25
CA ARG A 83 5.12 -2.22 24.65
C ARG A 83 4.80 -0.74 24.89
N LEU A 84 4.98 0.11 23.87
CA LEU A 84 4.64 1.53 23.92
C LEU A 84 3.16 1.81 23.59
N GLY A 85 2.32 0.77 23.48
CA GLY A 85 0.88 0.88 23.24
C GLY A 85 0.47 0.64 21.78
N GLY A 86 1.35 0.01 20.98
CA GLY A 86 1.10 -0.22 19.56
C GLY A 86 1.39 1.00 18.70
N LEU A 87 1.27 0.83 17.39
CA LEU A 87 1.75 1.81 16.42
C LEU A 87 0.93 3.10 16.42
N HIS A 88 -0.39 3.02 16.64
CA HIS A 88 -1.25 4.20 16.79
C HIS A 88 -0.75 5.13 17.91
N ALA A 89 -0.56 4.59 19.13
CA ALA A 89 -0.05 5.34 20.28
C ALA A 89 1.38 5.84 20.04
N PHE A 90 2.25 5.00 19.47
CA PHE A 90 3.63 5.35 19.15
C PHE A 90 3.74 6.53 18.17
N MET A 91 2.83 6.60 17.18
CA MET A 91 2.79 7.67 16.18
C MET A 91 1.99 8.89 16.62
N GLY A 92 1.14 8.75 17.66
CA GLY A 92 0.11 9.74 17.98
C GLY A 92 -0.95 9.88 16.88
N TRP A 93 -1.26 8.78 16.18
CA TRP A 93 -2.25 8.73 15.11
C TRP A 93 -3.41 7.84 15.53
N ASP A 94 -4.59 8.43 15.69
CA ASP A 94 -5.80 7.73 16.17
C ASP A 94 -6.71 7.24 15.03
N GLY A 95 -6.34 7.51 13.77
CA GLY A 95 -7.12 7.10 12.60
C GLY A 95 -6.71 5.73 12.05
N PRO A 96 -7.43 5.26 11.02
CA PRO A 96 -7.08 4.04 10.28
C PRO A 96 -5.62 3.98 9.84
N LEU A 97 -5.04 2.78 9.93
CA LEU A 97 -3.64 2.52 9.61
C LEU A 97 -3.49 1.25 8.78
N LEU A 98 -2.65 1.32 7.75
CA LEU A 98 -2.22 0.17 6.95
C LEU A 98 -0.72 -0.05 7.15
N THR A 99 -0.29 -1.29 7.33
CA THR A 99 1.12 -1.67 7.24
C THR A 99 1.40 -2.47 5.97
N ASP A 100 2.52 -2.20 5.33
CA ASP A 100 3.02 -3.02 4.24
C ASP A 100 3.75 -4.27 4.78
N SER A 101 4.11 -5.19 3.89
CA SER A 101 4.80 -6.44 4.24
C SER A 101 6.32 -6.29 4.36
N GLY A 102 6.89 -5.18 3.89
CA GLY A 102 8.33 -5.00 3.70
C GLY A 102 8.89 -5.63 2.41
N GLY A 103 8.07 -6.37 1.65
CA GLY A 103 8.53 -7.11 0.45
C GLY A 103 9.12 -6.21 -0.63
N PHE A 104 8.52 -5.03 -0.86
CA PHE A 104 9.02 -4.07 -1.85
C PHE A 104 10.36 -3.44 -1.43
N GLN A 105 10.56 -3.17 -0.14
CA GLN A 105 11.83 -2.65 0.37
C GLN A 105 12.92 -3.69 0.13
N VAL A 106 12.63 -4.96 0.39
CA VAL A 106 13.55 -6.06 0.10
C VAL A 106 13.83 -6.17 -1.41
N PHE A 107 12.81 -6.05 -2.26
CA PHE A 107 12.97 -5.99 -3.72
C PHE A 107 13.89 -4.84 -4.16
N SER A 108 13.73 -3.64 -3.60
CA SER A 108 14.51 -2.45 -3.97
C SER A 108 16.01 -2.53 -3.62
N MET A 109 16.44 -3.55 -2.86
CA MET A 109 17.82 -3.76 -2.42
C MET A 109 18.63 -4.73 -3.31
N ASP A 110 18.18 -4.96 -4.56
CA ASP A 110 18.64 -5.80 -5.68
C ASP A 110 19.96 -6.62 -5.55
N ARG A 111 21.03 -6.09 -4.96
CA ARG A 111 22.32 -6.79 -4.78
C ARG A 111 22.43 -7.68 -3.53
N LEU A 112 21.48 -7.63 -2.61
CA LEU A 112 21.63 -8.21 -1.27
C LEU A 112 20.47 -9.11 -0.84
N ARG A 113 19.66 -9.65 -1.77
CA ARG A 113 18.54 -10.54 -1.43
C ARG A 113 18.66 -11.94 -2.04
N HIS A 114 18.15 -12.94 -1.32
CA HIS A 114 17.95 -14.30 -1.78
C HIS A 114 16.51 -14.73 -1.48
N VAL A 115 15.73 -15.00 -2.52
CA VAL A 115 14.34 -15.45 -2.40
C VAL A 115 14.29 -16.98 -2.47
N SER A 116 13.51 -17.59 -1.59
CA SER A 116 13.29 -19.05 -1.53
C SER A 116 11.85 -19.33 -1.11
N ASP A 117 11.38 -20.56 -1.23
CA ASP A 117 10.01 -20.90 -0.79
C ASP A 117 9.79 -20.65 0.70
N ALA A 118 10.85 -20.67 1.52
CA ALA A 118 10.77 -20.41 2.95
C ALA A 118 10.51 -18.92 3.27
N GLY A 119 10.99 -18.00 2.42
CA GLY A 119 10.99 -16.56 2.67
C GLY A 119 12.14 -15.87 1.93
N VAL A 120 12.47 -14.66 2.37
CA VAL A 120 13.52 -13.83 1.78
C VAL A 120 14.62 -13.53 2.79
N THR A 121 15.85 -13.85 2.43
CA THR A 121 17.05 -13.44 3.17
C THR A 121 17.62 -12.16 2.54
N PHE A 122 17.99 -11.17 3.35
CA PHE A 122 18.64 -9.95 2.86
C PHE A 122 19.55 -9.31 3.89
N ALA A 123 20.43 -8.41 3.48
CA ALA A 123 21.24 -7.62 4.41
C ALA A 123 20.52 -6.32 4.81
N SER A 124 20.49 -6.02 6.11
CA SER A 124 19.98 -4.78 6.68
C SER A 124 20.71 -3.56 6.09
N HIS A 125 19.95 -2.54 5.69
CA HIS A 125 20.52 -1.28 5.20
C HIS A 125 21.11 -0.39 6.31
N LEU A 126 20.95 -0.77 7.58
CA LEU A 126 21.45 0.00 8.73
C LEU A 126 22.88 -0.38 9.11
N ASP A 127 23.17 -1.69 9.11
CA ASP A 127 24.39 -2.28 9.66
C ASP A 127 24.93 -3.45 8.84
N GLY A 128 24.21 -3.90 7.81
CA GLY A 128 24.60 -5.02 6.95
C GLY A 128 24.32 -6.40 7.54
N GLU A 129 23.66 -6.50 8.71
CA GLU A 129 23.32 -7.79 9.30
C GLU A 129 22.39 -8.59 8.37
N GLN A 130 22.63 -9.90 8.24
CA GLN A 130 21.74 -10.77 7.50
C GLN A 130 20.44 -11.00 8.28
N MET A 131 19.34 -10.78 7.59
CA MET A 131 17.99 -10.94 8.10
C MET A 131 17.20 -11.90 7.23
N PHE A 132 16.20 -12.52 7.84
CA PHE A 132 15.27 -13.40 7.16
C PHE A 132 13.82 -12.99 7.45
N LEU A 133 13.04 -12.78 6.39
CA LEU A 133 11.61 -12.53 6.46
C LEU A 133 10.86 -13.72 5.86
N SER A 134 10.14 -14.44 6.72
CA SER A 134 9.13 -15.42 6.30
C SER A 134 7.73 -14.80 6.32
N PRO A 135 6.74 -15.40 5.63
CA PRO A 135 5.34 -15.03 5.76
C PRO A 135 4.86 -14.94 7.22
N GLU A 136 5.25 -15.89 8.08
CA GLU A 136 4.86 -15.91 9.50
C GLU A 136 5.45 -14.72 10.26
N CYS A 137 6.74 -14.42 10.04
CA CYS A 137 7.42 -13.28 10.67
C CYS A 137 6.78 -11.96 10.26
N VAL A 138 6.41 -11.80 8.98
CA VAL A 138 5.74 -10.60 8.47
C VAL A 138 4.37 -10.38 9.11
N ILE A 139 3.61 -11.46 9.34
CA ILE A 139 2.32 -11.37 10.04
C ILE A 139 2.54 -11.04 11.52
N GLU A 140 3.47 -11.73 12.19
CA GLU A 140 3.78 -11.48 13.61
C GLU A 140 4.20 -10.02 13.86
N VAL A 141 5.08 -9.48 13.02
CA VAL A 141 5.52 -8.07 13.10
C VAL A 141 4.33 -7.14 13.00
N GLN A 142 3.47 -7.29 11.98
CA GLN A 142 2.33 -6.41 11.79
C GLN A 142 1.27 -6.57 12.88
N GLU A 143 1.12 -7.78 13.45
CA GLU A 143 0.22 -8.01 14.57
C GLU A 143 0.67 -7.30 15.85
N ARG A 144 1.97 -7.27 16.11
CA ARG A 144 2.56 -6.49 17.21
C ARG A 144 2.46 -4.97 16.99
N LEU A 145 2.59 -4.53 15.74
CA LEU A 145 2.38 -3.12 15.39
C LEU A 145 0.91 -2.70 15.58
N GLY A 146 -0.04 -3.60 15.32
CA GLY A 146 -1.46 -3.37 15.60
C GLY A 146 -2.15 -2.40 14.64
N ALA A 147 -1.81 -2.44 13.33
CA ALA A 147 -2.49 -1.69 12.27
C ALA A 147 -3.83 -2.32 11.87
N ASP A 148 -4.79 -1.54 11.38
CA ASP A 148 -6.10 -2.07 10.94
C ASP A 148 -6.00 -2.99 9.71
N LEU A 149 -5.14 -2.63 8.76
CA LEU A 149 -4.94 -3.36 7.50
C LEU A 149 -3.49 -3.85 7.43
N ILE A 150 -3.30 -5.12 7.11
CA ILE A 150 -2.00 -5.76 7.04
C ILE A 150 -1.82 -6.45 5.67
N MET A 151 -0.58 -6.56 5.22
CA MET A 151 -0.22 -7.14 3.91
C MET A 151 0.62 -8.42 4.07
N PRO A 152 0.36 -9.49 3.30
CA PRO A 152 1.18 -10.68 3.32
C PRO A 152 2.53 -10.42 2.62
N LEU A 153 3.52 -11.25 2.93
CA LEU A 153 4.75 -11.28 2.14
C LEU A 153 4.44 -11.74 0.71
N ASP A 154 5.04 -11.08 -0.27
CA ASP A 154 4.91 -11.35 -1.69
C ASP A 154 6.25 -11.21 -2.41
N GLU A 155 6.28 -11.67 -3.65
CA GLU A 155 7.45 -11.50 -4.52
C GLU A 155 7.16 -10.53 -5.65
N CYS A 156 7.69 -9.31 -5.49
CA CYS A 156 7.71 -8.31 -6.54
C CYS A 156 8.80 -8.63 -7.57
N LEU A 157 8.45 -8.49 -8.85
CA LEU A 157 9.34 -8.69 -9.99
C LEU A 157 9.66 -7.38 -10.70
N ALA A 158 10.79 -7.36 -11.41
CA ALA A 158 11.14 -6.27 -12.31
C ALA A 158 10.23 -6.28 -13.56
N PRO A 159 10.03 -5.12 -14.22
CA PRO A 159 9.22 -5.03 -15.44
C PRO A 159 9.63 -5.96 -16.58
N ASP A 160 10.92 -6.31 -16.66
CA ASP A 160 11.53 -7.13 -17.71
C ASP A 160 11.66 -8.61 -17.35
N ALA A 161 11.08 -9.04 -16.22
CA ALA A 161 11.05 -10.43 -15.81
C ALA A 161 10.40 -11.32 -16.89
N THR A 162 10.98 -12.50 -17.09
CA THR A 162 10.46 -13.50 -18.02
C THR A 162 9.14 -14.08 -17.53
N ARG A 163 8.39 -14.70 -18.45
CA ARG A 163 7.12 -15.37 -18.09
C ARG A 163 7.34 -16.49 -17.06
N ALA A 164 8.43 -17.25 -17.20
CA ALA A 164 8.76 -18.33 -16.26
C ALA A 164 9.05 -17.80 -14.85
N GLU A 165 9.76 -16.68 -14.73
CA GLU A 165 9.98 -16.02 -13.43
C GLU A 165 8.66 -15.50 -12.84
N ALA A 166 7.77 -14.95 -13.67
CA ALA A 166 6.44 -14.51 -13.25
C ALA A 166 5.55 -15.64 -12.75
N GLU A 167 5.55 -16.80 -13.41
CA GLU A 167 4.82 -17.99 -12.97
C GLU A 167 5.37 -18.50 -11.62
N ALA A 168 6.69 -18.62 -11.48
CA ALA A 168 7.32 -19.07 -10.24
C ALA A 168 7.07 -18.11 -9.06
N ALA A 169 7.16 -16.80 -9.29
CA ALA A 169 6.89 -15.80 -8.26
C ALA A 169 5.40 -15.76 -7.86
N LEU A 170 4.49 -15.98 -8.82
CA LEU A 170 3.06 -16.06 -8.55
C LEU A 170 2.74 -17.29 -7.70
N GLU A 171 3.28 -18.46 -8.04
CA GLU A 171 3.11 -19.69 -7.26
C GLU A 171 3.62 -19.50 -5.82
N ARG A 172 4.81 -18.90 -5.67
CA ARG A 172 5.39 -18.60 -4.37
C ARG A 172 4.54 -17.62 -3.57
N THR A 173 4.06 -16.54 -4.19
CA THR A 173 3.16 -15.56 -3.56
C THR A 173 1.88 -16.22 -3.06
N GLN A 174 1.28 -17.13 -3.84
CA GLN A 174 0.09 -17.89 -3.42
C GLN A 174 0.39 -18.89 -2.28
N SER A 175 1.57 -19.50 -2.28
CA SER A 175 2.03 -20.36 -1.17
C SER A 175 2.21 -19.54 0.12
N TRP A 176 2.86 -18.39 0.03
CA TRP A 176 3.06 -17.45 1.14
C TRP A 176 1.76 -16.85 1.67
N TRP A 177 0.77 -16.63 0.81
CA TRP A 177 -0.58 -16.25 1.23
C TRP A 177 -1.19 -17.27 2.22
N ARG A 178 -1.16 -18.57 1.88
CA ARG A 178 -1.72 -19.63 2.75
C ARG A 178 -1.00 -19.72 4.08
N ARG A 179 0.33 -19.55 4.07
CA ARG A 179 1.14 -19.48 5.29
C ARG A 179 0.78 -18.26 6.14
N SER A 180 0.60 -17.10 5.51
CA SER A 180 0.18 -15.86 6.17
C SER A 180 -1.20 -16.00 6.83
N LEU A 181 -2.17 -16.60 6.13
CA LEU A 181 -3.49 -16.90 6.68
C LEU A 181 -3.41 -17.83 7.90
N SER A 182 -2.52 -18.82 7.86
CA SER A 182 -2.34 -19.79 8.95
C SER A 182 -1.61 -19.18 10.16
N ALA A 183 -0.74 -18.20 9.92
CA ALA A 183 0.02 -17.52 10.97
C ALA A 183 -0.79 -16.45 11.71
N ARG A 184 -1.80 -15.87 11.06
CA ARG A 184 -2.64 -14.80 11.61
C ARG A 184 -3.41 -15.27 12.84
N GLN A 185 -3.29 -14.50 13.93
CA GLN A 185 -3.96 -14.74 15.20
C GLN A 185 -4.94 -13.63 15.58
N ARG A 186 -4.80 -12.43 14.99
CA ARG A 186 -5.60 -11.24 15.30
C ARG A 186 -6.72 -11.00 14.28
N PRO A 187 -8.00 -11.28 14.64
CA PRO A 187 -9.13 -11.09 13.72
C PRO A 187 -9.50 -9.61 13.51
N ASP A 188 -9.09 -8.74 14.43
CA ASP A 188 -9.32 -7.29 14.35
C ASP A 188 -8.47 -6.61 13.26
N GLN A 189 -7.33 -7.20 12.89
CA GLN A 189 -6.48 -6.72 11.80
C GLN A 189 -6.80 -7.46 10.50
N ALA A 190 -7.16 -6.72 9.45
CA ALA A 190 -7.59 -7.27 8.17
C ALA A 190 -6.42 -7.56 7.23
N LEU A 191 -6.26 -8.82 6.83
CA LEU A 191 -5.24 -9.25 5.88
C LEU A 191 -5.74 -9.20 4.43
N PHE A 192 -5.23 -8.25 3.64
CA PHE A 192 -5.58 -8.13 2.22
C PHE A 192 -4.84 -9.17 1.38
N ALA A 193 -5.51 -9.77 0.39
CA ALA A 193 -4.83 -10.65 -0.56
C ALA A 193 -4.00 -9.81 -1.53
N LEU A 194 -2.71 -10.14 -1.68
CA LEU A 194 -1.79 -9.41 -2.54
C LEU A 194 -1.64 -10.10 -3.90
N LEU A 195 -1.92 -9.36 -4.95
CA LEU A 195 -1.95 -9.83 -6.33
C LEU A 195 -0.64 -9.50 -7.05
N GLN A 196 0.04 -10.55 -7.53
CA GLN A 196 1.20 -10.49 -8.41
C GLN A 196 0.90 -11.13 -9.77
N GLY A 197 1.92 -11.27 -10.64
CA GLY A 197 1.80 -11.84 -11.99
C GLY A 197 2.57 -11.09 -13.08
N GLY A 198 3.46 -10.17 -12.70
CA GLY A 198 4.28 -9.39 -13.64
C GLY A 198 3.44 -8.57 -14.62
N LEU A 199 3.93 -8.43 -15.86
CA LEU A 199 3.25 -7.72 -16.95
C LEU A 199 2.51 -8.69 -17.89
N PHE A 200 1.99 -9.80 -17.34
CA PHE A 200 1.28 -10.85 -18.09
C PHE A 200 -0.20 -10.88 -17.70
N ALA A 201 -1.07 -10.47 -18.62
CA ALA A 201 -2.51 -10.30 -18.34
C ALA A 201 -3.22 -11.61 -17.93
N ASP A 202 -2.78 -12.74 -18.49
CA ASP A 202 -3.28 -14.08 -18.14
C ASP A 202 -2.94 -14.45 -16.69
N LEU A 203 -1.68 -14.25 -16.28
CA LEU A 203 -1.24 -14.49 -14.90
C LEU A 203 -1.92 -13.55 -13.90
N ARG A 204 -2.11 -12.28 -14.28
CA ARG A 204 -2.85 -11.30 -13.46
C ARG A 204 -4.31 -11.70 -13.25
N LYS A 205 -4.98 -12.19 -14.29
CA LYS A 205 -6.35 -12.73 -14.18
C LYS A 205 -6.40 -13.97 -13.31
N GLU A 206 -5.44 -14.88 -13.47
CA GLU A 206 -5.33 -16.06 -12.63
C GLU A 206 -5.20 -15.70 -11.16
N ALA A 207 -4.26 -14.81 -10.83
CA ALA A 207 -4.03 -14.31 -9.47
C ALA A 207 -5.31 -13.70 -8.88
N ALA A 208 -5.99 -12.85 -9.64
CA ALA A 208 -7.23 -12.20 -9.21
C ALA A 208 -8.36 -13.21 -8.96
N ARG A 209 -8.56 -14.19 -9.85
CA ARG A 209 -9.56 -15.27 -9.69
C ARG A 209 -9.25 -16.19 -8.52
N ALA A 210 -7.98 -16.43 -8.22
CA ALA A 210 -7.57 -17.21 -7.06
C ALA A 210 -7.92 -16.45 -5.78
N ALA A 211 -7.44 -15.21 -5.65
CA ALA A 211 -7.69 -14.36 -4.49
C ALA A 211 -9.19 -14.08 -4.27
N ALA A 212 -9.99 -13.94 -5.32
CA ALA A 212 -11.43 -13.71 -5.21
C ALA A 212 -12.18 -14.82 -4.45
N ARG A 213 -11.61 -16.04 -4.40
CA ARG A 213 -12.17 -17.19 -3.66
C ARG A 213 -11.68 -17.28 -2.22
N GLU A 214 -10.69 -16.47 -1.85
CA GLU A 214 -10.08 -16.49 -0.52
C GLU A 214 -10.89 -15.64 0.47
N PRO A 215 -10.84 -15.97 1.78
CA PRO A 215 -11.54 -15.22 2.84
C PRO A 215 -10.79 -13.93 3.19
N THR A 216 -10.67 -13.02 2.22
CA THR A 216 -10.00 -11.72 2.37
C THR A 216 -11.01 -10.56 2.33
N PRO A 217 -10.85 -9.52 3.18
CA PRO A 217 -11.70 -8.34 3.16
C PRO A 217 -11.37 -7.35 2.03
N GLY A 218 -10.25 -7.51 1.32
CA GLY A 218 -9.82 -6.59 0.26
C GLY A 218 -8.62 -7.10 -0.52
N PHE A 219 -8.30 -6.42 -1.61
CA PHE A 219 -7.24 -6.84 -2.54
C PHE A 219 -6.17 -5.76 -2.68
N ALA A 220 -4.91 -6.13 -2.46
CA ALA A 220 -3.76 -5.30 -2.80
C ALA A 220 -3.21 -5.72 -4.16
N ILE A 221 -2.78 -4.73 -4.96
CA ILE A 221 -2.25 -4.92 -6.30
C ILE A 221 -0.80 -4.44 -6.27
N GLY A 222 0.12 -5.42 -6.27
CA GLY A 222 1.56 -5.20 -6.23
C GLY A 222 2.23 -5.42 -7.60
N GLY A 223 3.52 -5.07 -7.69
CA GLY A 223 4.34 -5.30 -8.89
C GLY A 223 3.89 -4.52 -10.12
N LEU A 224 3.24 -3.38 -9.92
CA LEU A 224 2.91 -2.39 -10.94
C LEU A 224 3.44 -1.03 -10.51
N SER A 225 3.58 -0.10 -11.46
CA SER A 225 4.27 1.18 -11.30
C SER A 225 5.71 1.04 -10.80
N VAL A 226 6.39 -0.02 -11.23
CA VAL A 226 7.79 -0.35 -10.87
C VAL A 226 8.79 0.00 -11.97
N GLY A 227 8.32 0.64 -13.04
CA GLY A 227 9.15 1.18 -14.12
C GLY A 227 8.54 1.02 -15.51
N GLU A 228 7.44 0.28 -15.62
CA GLU A 228 6.75 0.05 -16.88
C GLU A 228 5.96 1.29 -17.36
N PRO A 229 5.65 1.38 -18.68
CA PRO A 229 4.83 2.47 -19.21
C PRO A 229 3.41 2.47 -18.64
N LYS A 230 2.85 3.66 -18.39
CA LYS A 230 1.51 3.85 -17.82
C LYS A 230 0.38 3.10 -18.55
N PRO A 231 0.36 3.00 -19.90
CA PRO A 231 -0.64 2.18 -20.60
C PRO A 231 -0.56 0.69 -20.27
N VAL A 232 0.64 0.18 -19.97
CA VAL A 232 0.83 -1.22 -19.55
C VAL A 232 0.27 -1.45 -18.16
N THR A 233 0.56 -0.55 -17.21
CA THR A 233 -0.06 -0.55 -15.88
C THR A 233 -1.59 -0.58 -15.98
N ALA A 234 -2.16 0.30 -16.82
CA ALA A 234 -3.60 0.39 -17.02
C ALA A 234 -4.20 -0.92 -17.59
N ALA A 235 -3.55 -1.53 -18.57
CA ALA A 235 -3.99 -2.79 -19.17
C ALA A 235 -3.96 -3.95 -18.15
N MET A 236 -2.90 -4.04 -17.33
CA MET A 236 -2.83 -5.03 -16.26
C MET A 236 -3.93 -4.79 -15.22
N LEU A 237 -4.12 -3.54 -14.80
CA LEU A 237 -5.15 -3.19 -13.83
C LEU A 237 -6.56 -3.55 -14.31
N GLN A 238 -6.90 -3.26 -15.57
CA GLN A 238 -8.18 -3.67 -16.16
C GLN A 238 -8.35 -5.20 -16.14
N SER A 239 -7.29 -5.94 -16.45
CA SER A 239 -7.33 -7.41 -16.43
C SER A 239 -7.58 -7.97 -15.01
N ILE A 240 -7.05 -7.31 -13.99
CA ILE A 240 -7.23 -7.68 -12.57
C ILE A 240 -8.64 -7.33 -12.12
N VAL A 241 -9.05 -6.08 -12.28
CA VAL A 241 -10.30 -5.54 -11.74
C VAL A 241 -11.53 -6.25 -12.29
N ALA A 242 -11.49 -6.69 -13.55
CA ALA A 242 -12.57 -7.46 -14.17
C ALA A 242 -12.88 -8.79 -13.46
N GLU A 243 -11.92 -9.33 -12.71
CA GLU A 243 -12.02 -10.62 -12.03
C GLU A 243 -12.28 -10.47 -10.52
N LEU A 244 -12.23 -9.25 -9.98
CA LEU A 244 -12.38 -8.98 -8.55
C LEU A 244 -13.82 -8.63 -8.16
N PRO A 245 -14.33 -9.16 -7.03
CA PRO A 245 -15.63 -8.80 -6.50
C PRO A 245 -15.82 -7.28 -6.35
N ALA A 246 -16.98 -6.78 -6.76
CA ALA A 246 -17.30 -5.36 -6.83
C ALA A 246 -17.74 -4.76 -5.50
N GLU A 247 -17.80 -5.56 -4.43
CA GLU A 247 -18.17 -5.18 -3.07
C GLU A 247 -16.96 -5.09 -2.14
N LYS A 248 -15.75 -5.37 -2.65
CA LYS A 248 -14.50 -5.31 -1.88
C LYS A 248 -13.61 -4.14 -2.35
N PRO A 249 -12.78 -3.58 -1.46
CA PRO A 249 -11.85 -2.51 -1.78
C PRO A 249 -10.63 -3.07 -2.52
N ARG A 250 -10.08 -2.24 -3.40
CA ARG A 250 -8.89 -2.53 -4.22
C ARG A 250 -7.83 -1.48 -3.96
N TYR A 251 -6.65 -1.91 -3.55
CA TYR A 251 -5.53 -1.06 -3.19
C TYR A 251 -4.41 -1.21 -4.22
N LEU A 252 -4.06 -0.13 -4.92
CA LEU A 252 -2.91 -0.11 -5.84
C LEU A 252 -1.69 0.48 -5.13
N MET A 253 -0.65 -0.34 -4.99
CA MET A 253 0.53 0.01 -4.21
C MET A 253 1.46 0.94 -5.00
N GLY A 254 1.99 1.98 -4.34
CA GLY A 254 3.11 2.79 -4.85
C GLY A 254 2.76 3.86 -5.91
N VAL A 255 1.48 4.18 -6.12
CA VAL A 255 1.05 5.22 -7.07
C VAL A 255 0.75 6.54 -6.35
N GLY A 256 1.41 7.62 -6.77
CA GLY A 256 1.23 8.94 -6.14
C GLY A 256 1.18 10.16 -7.03
N HIS A 257 1.36 10.03 -8.34
CA HIS A 257 1.19 11.18 -9.22
C HIS A 257 -0.31 11.51 -9.33
N PRO A 258 -0.75 12.78 -9.17
CA PRO A 258 -2.17 13.12 -9.13
C PRO A 258 -2.98 12.60 -10.32
N LYS A 259 -2.44 12.75 -11.55
CA LYS A 259 -3.07 12.19 -12.76
C LYS A 259 -3.26 10.68 -12.71
N ASP A 260 -2.28 9.96 -12.17
CA ASP A 260 -2.30 8.50 -12.13
C ASP A 260 -3.32 8.02 -11.09
N VAL A 261 -3.39 8.67 -9.94
CA VAL A 261 -4.41 8.40 -8.91
C VAL A 261 -5.81 8.53 -9.50
N VAL A 262 -6.11 9.65 -10.20
CA VAL A 262 -7.41 9.86 -10.86
C VAL A 262 -7.65 8.84 -11.98
N ALA A 263 -6.65 8.57 -12.82
CA ALA A 263 -6.78 7.64 -13.94
C ALA A 263 -7.05 6.21 -13.46
N TYR A 264 -6.36 5.74 -12.43
CA TYR A 264 -6.51 4.39 -11.91
C TYR A 264 -7.71 4.25 -10.97
N ALA A 265 -8.17 5.33 -10.33
CA ALA A 265 -9.46 5.33 -9.64
C ALA A 265 -10.63 5.08 -10.61
N ARG A 266 -10.57 5.65 -11.82
CA ARG A 266 -11.52 5.35 -12.90
C ARG A 266 -11.44 3.90 -13.38
N LEU A 267 -10.31 3.22 -13.18
CA LEU A 267 -10.17 1.80 -13.45
C LEU A 267 -10.64 0.93 -12.27
N GLY A 268 -11.28 1.52 -11.25
CA GLY A 268 -11.91 0.83 -10.15
C GLY A 268 -11.02 0.56 -8.95
N VAL A 269 -9.91 1.29 -8.80
CA VAL A 269 -9.04 1.27 -7.60
C VAL A 269 -9.59 2.22 -6.54
N ASP A 270 -9.56 1.79 -5.28
CA ASP A 270 -10.16 2.47 -4.14
C ASP A 270 -9.12 3.10 -3.19
N LEU A 271 -7.91 2.53 -3.11
CA LEU A 271 -6.83 3.01 -2.22
C LEU A 271 -5.50 3.16 -2.98
N PHE A 272 -4.71 4.14 -2.57
CA PHE A 272 -3.40 4.47 -3.13
C PHE A 272 -2.43 4.88 -2.03
N ASP A 273 -1.13 4.71 -2.25
CA ASP A 273 -0.08 5.25 -1.40
C ASP A 273 1.11 5.69 -2.24
N CYS A 274 1.85 6.69 -1.76
CA CYS A 274 3.16 6.98 -2.32
C CYS A 274 3.96 7.91 -1.42
N VAL A 275 5.29 7.76 -1.45
CA VAL A 275 6.22 8.72 -0.84
C VAL A 275 6.37 10.01 -1.65
N LEU A 276 5.89 10.05 -2.90
CA LEU A 276 6.14 11.14 -3.85
C LEU A 276 5.78 12.53 -3.32
N PRO A 277 4.60 12.79 -2.71
CA PRO A 277 4.25 14.12 -2.20
C PRO A 277 5.26 14.63 -1.17
N THR A 278 5.56 13.83 -0.14
CA THR A 278 6.46 14.26 0.93
C THR A 278 7.91 14.37 0.43
N ARG A 279 8.32 13.51 -0.52
CA ARG A 279 9.66 13.54 -1.11
C ARG A 279 9.87 14.77 -1.99
N LEU A 280 8.88 15.15 -2.80
CA LEU A 280 8.94 16.36 -3.61
C LEU A 280 9.03 17.60 -2.72
N GLY A 281 8.17 17.71 -1.70
CA GLY A 281 8.18 18.84 -0.78
C GLY A 281 9.53 19.04 -0.08
N ARG A 282 10.14 17.96 0.43
CA ARG A 282 11.49 18.01 1.04
C ARG A 282 12.60 18.37 0.05
N ASN A 283 12.40 18.09 -1.24
CA ASN A 283 13.35 18.41 -2.30
C ASN A 283 13.05 19.76 -2.98
N GLY A 284 12.13 20.56 -2.45
CA GLY A 284 11.83 21.89 -2.94
C GLY A 284 10.91 21.94 -4.17
N SER A 285 10.23 20.84 -4.51
CA SER A 285 9.24 20.81 -5.59
C SER A 285 7.84 20.64 -5.03
N VAL A 286 6.87 21.39 -5.57
CA VAL A 286 5.47 21.37 -5.14
C VAL A 286 4.55 21.28 -6.34
N TRP A 287 3.40 20.63 -6.20
CA TRP A 287 2.35 20.73 -7.21
C TRP A 287 1.69 22.10 -7.11
N CYS A 288 1.62 22.80 -8.24
CA CYS A 288 1.04 24.13 -8.32
C CYS A 288 -0.29 24.18 -9.09
N ASP A 289 -0.75 23.05 -9.63
CA ASP A 289 -2.04 22.93 -10.33
C ASP A 289 -2.58 21.49 -10.22
N PHE A 290 -3.89 21.31 -10.39
CA PHE A 290 -4.59 20.02 -10.42
C PHE A 290 -4.21 19.17 -11.63
N ASP A 291 -3.64 19.79 -12.67
CA ASP A 291 -3.06 19.09 -13.81
C ASP A 291 -1.69 18.46 -13.50
N GLY A 292 -1.26 18.41 -12.23
CA GLY A 292 0.00 17.80 -11.82
C GLY A 292 1.24 18.59 -12.22
N SER A 293 1.10 19.84 -12.65
CA SER A 293 2.22 20.75 -12.87
C SER A 293 3.06 20.91 -11.60
N LEU A 294 4.38 20.86 -11.77
CA LEU A 294 5.35 21.00 -10.69
C LEU A 294 6.04 22.37 -10.77
N LEU A 295 6.08 23.05 -9.62
CA LEU A 295 6.89 24.22 -9.39
C LEU A 295 8.13 23.83 -8.57
N ASP A 296 9.30 24.10 -9.12
CA ASP A 296 10.60 23.95 -8.44
C ASP A 296 10.95 25.26 -7.73
N LEU A 297 10.79 25.29 -6.41
CA LEU A 297 11.01 26.46 -5.55
C LEU A 297 12.49 26.83 -5.43
N SER A 298 13.42 25.99 -5.86
CA SER A 298 14.84 26.31 -5.90
C SER A 298 15.20 27.25 -7.06
N ARG A 299 14.32 27.41 -8.05
CA ARG A 299 14.57 28.25 -9.23
C ARG A 299 14.32 29.72 -8.92
N ARG A 300 15.24 30.59 -9.37
CA ARG A 300 15.14 32.06 -9.22
C ARG A 300 13.82 32.65 -9.74
N ALA A 301 13.22 32.04 -10.76
CA ALA A 301 11.94 32.49 -11.29
C ALA A 301 10.79 32.29 -10.28
N ALA A 302 10.79 31.18 -9.53
CA ALA A 302 9.79 30.92 -8.49
C ALA A 302 9.87 31.93 -7.34
N LEU A 303 11.09 32.37 -6.98
CA LEU A 303 11.31 33.37 -5.92
C LEU A 303 10.73 34.77 -6.23
N ARG A 304 10.37 35.03 -7.48
CA ARG A 304 9.76 36.32 -7.90
C ARG A 304 8.23 36.29 -7.85
N GLN A 305 7.64 35.11 -7.69
CA GLN A 305 6.20 34.95 -7.59
C GLN A 305 5.77 35.28 -6.15
N MET A 306 4.99 36.36 -6.00
CA MET A 306 4.36 36.71 -4.73
C MET A 306 3.00 36.03 -4.65
N GLY A 307 2.71 35.34 -3.54
CA GLY A 307 1.42 34.68 -3.29
C GLY A 307 1.56 33.23 -2.81
N PRO A 308 0.43 32.53 -2.61
CA PRO A 308 0.44 31.11 -2.27
C PRO A 308 0.95 30.26 -3.44
N ILE A 309 1.34 29.01 -3.16
CA ILE A 309 1.75 28.03 -4.18
C ILE A 309 0.62 27.78 -5.20
N MET A 310 -0.61 27.72 -4.72
CA MET A 310 -1.84 27.51 -5.49
C MET A 310 -2.94 28.37 -4.86
N SER A 311 -3.65 29.17 -5.67
CA SER A 311 -4.55 30.22 -5.19
C SER A 311 -5.82 29.71 -4.49
N ASP A 312 -6.28 28.52 -4.84
CA ASP A 312 -7.48 27.88 -4.31
C ASP A 312 -7.16 26.71 -3.35
N CYS A 313 -5.88 26.53 -3.01
CA CYS A 313 -5.49 25.57 -1.99
C CYS A 313 -5.79 26.14 -0.60
N GLY A 314 -6.66 25.46 0.15
CA GLY A 314 -7.01 25.82 1.53
C GLY A 314 -6.04 25.30 2.59
N CYS A 315 -4.83 24.86 2.22
CA CYS A 315 -3.85 24.45 3.22
C CYS A 315 -3.34 25.66 4.01
N ALA A 316 -2.87 25.42 5.23
CA ALA A 316 -2.37 26.46 6.14
C ALA A 316 -1.15 27.22 5.59
#